data_AF-X1BVK0-F1
#
_entry.id   AF-X1BVK0-F1
#
_cell.length_a   1.000
_cell.length_b   1.000
_cell.length_c   1.000
_cell.angle_alpha   90.00
_cell.angle_beta   90.00
_cell.angle_gamma   90.00
#
_symmetry.space_group_name_H-M   'P 1'
#
loop_
_entity.id
_entity.type
_entity.pdbx_description
1 polymer ?
#
loop_
_entity_poly.entity_id
_entity_poly.type
_entity_poly.pdbx_seq_one_letter_code
_entity_poly.pdbx_strand_id
1 'polypeptide(L)'
;MGIGVTPAIISLIVYSLVPIIFNTTSGILSVPQDIIEAGKGMGFTRNQILWKIKIPIAAPVIMGGIRSAATIIIGTAVVASVIGGGGLGDLIFIGLRLNKPEALFAGAFF
;
A
#
# COMPACT_ATOMS: atom_id res chain seq x y z
N MET A 1 12.36 -13.61 -17.57
CA MET A 1 11.89 -12.65 -16.54
C MET A 1 11.00 -13.41 -15.56
N GLY A 2 11.41 -14.08 -14.49
CA GLY A 2 12.66 -14.34 -13.79
C GLY A 2 12.23 -14.78 -12.39
N ILE A 3 12.58 -15.99 -11.95
CA ILE A 3 12.39 -16.39 -10.54
C ILE A 3 13.41 -15.56 -9.74
N GLY A 4 13.00 -14.92 -8.65
CA GLY A 4 13.92 -14.09 -7.86
C GLY A 4 13.29 -12.91 -7.12
N VAL A 5 14.13 -12.22 -6.36
CA VAL A 5 13.76 -11.07 -5.51
C VAL A 5 13.23 -9.90 -6.33
N THR A 6 13.90 -9.54 -7.42
CA THR A 6 13.53 -8.34 -8.21
C THR A 6 12.12 -8.44 -8.81
N PRO A 7 11.72 -9.54 -9.47
CA PRO A 7 10.37 -9.67 -10.02
C PRO A 7 9.28 -9.77 -8.94
N ALA A 8 9.62 -10.34 -7.77
CA ALA A 8 8.74 -10.34 -6.60
C ALA A 8 8.47 -8.92 -6.08
N ILE A 9 9.52 -8.11 -5.89
CA ILE A 9 9.39 -6.70 -5.45
C ILE A 9 8.53 -5.89 -6.44
N ILE A 10 8.78 -6.02 -7.75
CA ILE A 10 7.99 -5.32 -8.77
C ILE A 10 6.51 -5.69 -8.66
N SER A 11 6.21 -6.98 -8.48
CA SER A 11 4.82 -7.46 -8.33
C SER A 11 4.15 -6.88 -7.09
N LEU A 12 4.85 -6.86 -5.95
CA LEU A 12 4.35 -6.28 -4.70
C LEU A 12 4.10 -4.77 -4.83
N ILE A 13 5.00 -4.04 -5.48
CA ILE A 13 4.83 -2.61 -5.74
C ILE A 13 3.57 -2.38 -6.57
N VAL A 14 3.44 -3.07 -7.71
CA VAL A 14 2.27 -2.92 -8.60
C VAL A 14 0.97 -3.22 -7.85
N TYR A 15 0.94 -4.27 -7.03
CA TYR A 15 -0.24 -4.63 -6.25
C TYR A 15 -0.60 -3.59 -5.20
N SER A 16 0.42 -3.01 -4.53
CA SER A 16 0.23 -1.98 -3.51
C SER A 16 -0.29 -0.64 -4.04
N LEU A 17 -0.12 -0.36 -5.34
CA LEU A 17 -0.61 0.88 -5.93
C LEU A 17 -2.14 0.96 -5.96
N VAL A 18 -2.83 -0.17 -6.06
CA VAL A 18 -4.30 -0.23 -6.12
C VAL A 18 -4.97 0.46 -4.93
N PRO A 19 -4.69 0.08 -3.66
CA PRO A 19 -5.28 0.76 -2.51
C PRO A 19 -4.82 2.21 -2.36
N ILE A 20 -3.58 2.54 -2.72
CA ILE A 20 -3.07 3.92 -2.64
C ILE A 20 -3.84 4.82 -3.60
N ILE A 21 -3.99 4.41 -4.87
CA ILE A 21 -4.72 5.17 -5.89
C ILE A 21 -6.18 5.31 -5.49
N PHE A 22 -6.83 4.21 -5.10
CA PHE A 22 -8.24 4.21 -4.72
C PHE A 22 -8.52 5.16 -3.55
N ASN A 23 -7.72 5.08 -2.47
CA ASN A 23 -7.91 5.96 -1.32
C ASN A 23 -7.53 7.41 -1.65
N THR A 24 -6.57 7.65 -2.53
CA THR A 24 -6.21 9.01 -2.95
C THR A 24 -7.31 9.66 -3.77
N THR A 25 -7.89 8.94 -4.74
CA THR A 25 -9.00 9.46 -5.53
C THR A 25 -10.24 9.67 -4.66
N SER A 26 -10.59 8.69 -3.81
CA SER A 26 -11.70 8.84 -2.85
C SER A 26 -11.47 10.00 -1.88
N GLY A 27 -10.26 10.17 -1.35
CA GLY A 27 -9.92 11.27 -0.45
C GLY A 27 -10.06 12.63 -1.12
N ILE A 28 -9.55 12.79 -2.34
CA ILE A 28 -9.68 14.05 -3.11
C ILE A 28 -11.14 14.34 -3.47
N LEU A 29 -11.93 13.32 -3.79
CA LEU A 29 -13.35 13.46 -4.13
C LEU A 29 -14.23 13.70 -2.90
N SER A 30 -13.78 13.31 -1.71
CA SER A 30 -14.51 13.56 -0.45
C SER A 30 -14.42 15.00 0.05
N VAL A 31 -13.56 15.83 -0.56
CA VAL A 31 -13.41 17.24 -0.17
C VAL A 31 -14.69 17.99 -0.49
N PRO A 32 -15.34 18.62 0.51
CA PRO A 32 -16.56 19.38 0.31
C PRO A 32 -16.42 20.49 -0.75
N GLN A 33 -17.42 20.61 -1.63
CA GLN A 33 -17.41 21.52 -2.77
C GLN A 33 -17.48 23.00 -2.35
N ASP A 34 -18.17 23.29 -1.25
CA ASP A 34 -18.25 24.62 -0.62
C ASP A 34 -16.87 25.16 -0.23
N ILE A 35 -15.99 24.32 0.32
CA ILE A 35 -14.61 24.70 0.64
C ILE A 35 -13.82 25.04 -0.64
N ILE A 36 -14.05 24.31 -1.72
CA ILE A 36 -13.40 24.56 -3.02
C ILE A 36 -13.89 25.89 -3.61
N GLU A 37 -15.20 26.16 -3.53
CA GLU A 37 -15.82 27.40 -4.01
C GLU A 37 -15.39 28.61 -3.19
N ALA A 38 -15.26 28.47 -1.87
CA ALA A 38 -14.66 29.49 -1.02
C ALA A 38 -13.20 29.80 -1.43
N GLY A 39 -12.40 28.76 -1.71
CA GLY A 39 -11.04 28.92 -2.24
C GLY A 39 -10.99 29.67 -3.57
N LYS A 40 -11.92 29.38 -4.49
CA LYS A 40 -12.06 30.12 -5.75
C LYS A 40 -12.48 31.58 -5.52
N GLY A 41 -13.42 31.82 -4.61
CA GLY A 41 -13.87 33.16 -4.23
C GLY A 41 -12.77 34.01 -3.60
N MET A 42 -11.81 33.38 -2.92
CA MET A 42 -10.59 34.03 -2.41
C MET A 42 -9.50 34.24 -3.49
N GLY A 43 -9.74 33.83 -4.74
CA GLY A 43 -8.79 34.01 -5.85
C GLY A 43 -7.72 32.91 -5.97
N PHE A 44 -7.91 31.74 -5.34
CA PHE A 44 -6.93 30.65 -5.48
C PHE A 44 -6.95 30.06 -6.89
N THR A 45 -5.76 29.87 -7.45
CA THR A 45 -5.56 29.12 -8.69
C THR A 45 -5.81 27.63 -8.49
N ARG A 46 -6.04 26.89 -9.59
CA ARG A 46 -6.30 25.44 -9.55
C ARG A 46 -5.20 24.65 -8.81
N ASN A 47 -3.93 25.03 -8.99
CA ASN A 47 -2.82 24.39 -8.30
C ASN A 47 -2.80 24.73 -6.81
N GLN A 48 -3.14 25.96 -6.42
CA GLN A 48 -3.28 26.33 -5.01
C GLN A 48 -4.44 25.60 -4.34
N ILE A 49 -5.58 25.44 -5.01
CA ILE A 49 -6.69 24.63 -4.50
C ILE A 49 -6.25 23.17 -4.32
N LEU A 50 -5.50 22.60 -5.27
CA LEU A 50 -5.00 21.23 -5.14
C LEU A 50 -4.09 21.09 -3.91
N TRP A 51 -2.99 21.86 -3.86
CA TRP A 51 -1.94 21.67 -2.86
C TRP A 51 -2.26 22.27 -1.48
N LYS A 52 -3.10 23.31 -1.40
CA LYS A 52 -3.43 23.98 -0.13
C LYS A 52 -4.78 23.60 0.46
N ILE A 53 -5.70 23.04 -0.33
CA ILE A 53 -7.04 22.65 0.14
C ILE A 53 -7.21 21.14 0.00
N LYS A 54 -7.19 20.62 -1.24
CA LYS A 54 -7.55 19.22 -1.49
C LYS A 54 -6.58 18.23 -0.85
N ILE A 55 -5.27 18.41 -1.05
CA ILE A 55 -4.24 17.50 -0.54
C ILE A 55 -4.22 17.48 1.01
N PRO A 56 -4.21 18.62 1.73
CA PRO A 56 -4.23 18.62 3.19
C PRO A 56 -5.51 17.99 3.78
N ILE A 57 -6.68 18.26 3.20
CA ILE A 57 -7.95 17.71 3.67
C ILE A 57 -8.04 16.20 3.37
N ALA A 58 -7.56 15.76 2.20
CA ALA A 58 -7.53 14.35 1.82
C ALA A 58 -6.41 13.54 2.50
N ALA A 59 -5.43 14.20 3.14
CA ALA A 59 -4.24 13.55 3.69
C ALA A 59 -4.54 12.38 4.63
N PRO A 60 -5.50 12.46 5.58
CA PRO A 60 -5.82 11.34 6.46
C PRO A 60 -6.34 10.11 5.70
N VAL A 61 -7.10 10.32 4.62
CA VAL A 61 -7.63 9.25 3.77
C VAL A 61 -6.50 8.63 2.93
N ILE A 62 -5.62 9.46 2.36
CA ILE A 62 -4.42 9.01 1.63
C ILE A 62 -3.54 8.14 2.53
N MET A 63 -3.30 8.59 3.77
CA MET A 63 -2.56 7.82 4.78
C MET A 63 -3.25 6.51 5.14
N GLY A 64 -4.59 6.48 5.16
CA GLY A 64 -5.38 5.24 5.25
C GLY A 64 -5.10 4.27 4.12
N GLY A 65 -4.96 4.78 2.89
CA GLY A 65 -4.57 4.02 1.71
C GLY A 65 -3.17 3.42 1.82
N ILE A 66 -2.19 4.23 2.22
CA ILE A 66 -0.80 3.79 2.42
C ILE A 66 -0.73 2.70 3.48
N ARG A 67 -1.45 2.87 4.61
CA ARG A 67 -1.51 1.84 5.66
C ARG A 67 -2.10 0.53 5.13
N SER A 68 -3.20 0.61 4.40
CA SER A 68 -3.86 -0.57 3.82
C SER A 68 -2.95 -1.28 2.82
N ALA A 69 -2.24 -0.50 1.99
CA ALA A 69 -1.24 -1.02 1.06
C ALA A 69 -0.11 -1.76 1.78
N ALA A 70 0.40 -1.20 2.88
CA ALA A 70 1.44 -1.85 3.69
C ALA A 70 0.95 -3.18 4.29
N THR A 71 -0.26 -3.21 4.86
CA THR A 71 -0.85 -4.46 5.38
C THR A 71 -0.98 -5.53 4.30
N ILE A 72 -1.41 -5.14 3.10
CA ILE A 72 -1.52 -6.04 1.96
C ILE A 72 -0.15 -6.56 1.50
N ILE A 73 0.85 -5.68 1.39
CA ILE A 73 2.23 -6.08 1.03
C ILE A 73 2.76 -7.10 2.03
N ILE A 74 2.62 -6.85 3.33
CA ILE A 74 3.13 -7.76 4.37
C ILE A 74 2.49 -9.15 4.22
N GLY A 75 1.18 -9.22 4.03
CA GLY A 75 0.49 -10.50 3.82
C GLY A 75 0.89 -11.20 2.52
N THR A 76 1.09 -10.45 1.43
CA THR A 76 1.42 -11.02 0.11
C THR A 76 2.91 -11.31 -0.09
N ALA A 77 3.79 -10.70 0.71
CA ALA A 77 5.23 -10.93 0.68
C ALA A 77 5.59 -12.39 1.02
N VAL A 78 4.82 -13.03 1.92
CA VAL A 78 4.95 -14.46 2.21
C VAL A 78 4.74 -15.27 0.94
N VAL A 79 3.67 -15.00 0.19
CA VAL A 79 3.37 -15.69 -1.07
C VAL A 79 4.44 -15.43 -2.12
N ALA A 80 5.03 -14.22 -2.13
CA ALA A 80 6.10 -13.87 -3.05
C ALA A 80 7.39 -14.69 -2.83
N SER A 81 7.60 -15.27 -1.64
CA SER A 81 8.73 -16.16 -1.39
C SER A 81 8.67 -17.43 -2.25
N VAL A 82 7.46 -17.91 -2.59
CA VAL A 82 7.23 -19.09 -3.46
C VAL A 82 7.84 -18.92 -4.85
N ILE A 83 7.83 -17.70 -5.39
CA ILE A 83 8.37 -17.39 -6.72
C ILE A 83 9.85 -16.98 -6.69
N GLY A 84 10.55 -17.33 -5.60
CA GLY A 84 11.97 -17.00 -5.40
C GLY A 84 12.19 -15.58 -4.87
N GLY A 85 11.17 -14.95 -4.29
CA GLY A 85 11.30 -13.65 -3.62
C GLY A 85 12.19 -13.69 -2.37
N GLY A 86 12.43 -14.88 -1.81
CA GLY A 86 13.22 -15.09 -0.60
C GLY A 86 12.55 -14.54 0.67
N GLY A 87 13.27 -14.62 1.79
CA GLY A 87 12.88 -13.97 3.05
C GLY A 87 12.13 -14.89 4.02
N LEU A 88 11.44 -14.28 4.99
CA LEU A 88 10.81 -15.00 6.11
C LEU A 88 9.68 -15.95 5.67
N GLY A 89 9.05 -15.69 4.52
CA GLY A 89 8.10 -16.61 3.91
C GLY A 89 8.68 -17.99 3.63
N ASP A 90 9.98 -18.09 3.34
CA ASP A 90 10.63 -19.39 3.11
C ASP A 90 10.66 -20.24 4.38
N LEU A 91 10.81 -19.63 5.56
CA LEU A 91 10.73 -20.33 6.85
C LEU A 91 9.32 -20.87 7.09
N ILE A 92 8.29 -20.11 6.74
CA ILE A 92 6.89 -20.55 6.82
C ILE A 92 6.69 -21.78 5.92
N PHE A 93 7.13 -21.74 4.66
CA PHE A 93 6.98 -22.87 3.73
C PHE A 93 7.82 -24.08 4.12
N ILE A 94 9.03 -23.89 4.64
CA ILE A 94 9.87 -24.97 5.16
C ILE A 94 9.21 -25.62 6.38
N GLY A 95 8.72 -24.82 7.33
CA GLY A 95 7.98 -25.31 8.50
C GLY A 95 6.74 -26.11 8.12
N LEU A 96 5.99 -25.63 7.12
CA LEU A 96 4.82 -26.32 6.58
C LEU A 96 5.19 -27.66 5.91
N ARG A 97 6.24 -27.67 5.07
CA ARG A 97 6.70 -28.87 4.35
C ARG A 97 7.29 -29.93 5.27
N LEU A 98 8.05 -29.51 6.27
CA LEU A 98 8.73 -30.40 7.21
C LEU A 98 7.86 -30.77 8.42
N ASN A 99 6.63 -30.25 8.50
CA ASN A 99 5.74 -30.38 9.66
C ASN A 99 6.46 -29.98 10.99
N LYS A 100 7.23 -28.89 10.91
CA LYS A 100 8.00 -28.32 12.03
C LYS A 100 7.36 -27.01 12.48
N PRO A 101 6.49 -27.05 13.50
CA PRO A 101 5.75 -25.87 13.95
C PRO A 101 6.68 -24.76 14.44
N GLU A 102 7.89 -25.07 14.93
CA GLU A 102 8.86 -24.09 15.39
C GLU A 102 9.33 -23.17 14.25
N ALA A 103 9.60 -23.73 13.07
CA ALA A 103 10.00 -22.96 11.89
C ALA A 103 8.83 -22.15 11.31
N LEU A 104 7.61 -22.69 11.41
CA LEU A 104 6.39 -21.98 11.01
C LEU A 104 6.12 -20.77 11.90
N PHE A 105 6.22 -20.91 13.21
CA PHE A 105 6.06 -19.79 14.15
C PHE A 105 7.18 -18.77 14.00
N ALA A 106 8.42 -19.20 13.82
CA ALA A 106 9.55 -18.31 13.58
C ALA A 106 9.34 -17.44 12.33
N GLY A 107 8.76 -17.98 11.26
CA GLY A 107 8.43 -17.21 10.06
C GLY A 107 7.15 -16.37 10.14
N ALA A 108 6.21 -16.70 11.03
CA ALA A 108 4.93 -16.00 11.14
C ALA A 108 4.97 -14.79 12.09
N PHE A 109 5.82 -14.83 13.12
CA PHE A 109 5.92 -13.76 14.12
C PHE A 109 7.01 -12.71 13.82
N PHE A 110 7.94 -13.02 12.93
CA PHE A 110 9.01 -12.13 12.48
C PHE A 110 8.81 -11.79 11.01
#